data_AF-A0A737L5Z8-F1
#
_entry.id   AF-A0A737L5Z8-F1
#
_cell.length_a   1.000
_cell.length_b   1.000
_cell.length_c   1.000
_cell.angle_alpha   90.00
_cell.angle_beta   90.00
_cell.angle_gamma   90.00
#
_symmetry.space_group_name_H-M   'P 1'
#
loop_
_entity.id
_entity.type
_entity.pdbx_description
1 polymer ?
#
loop_
_entity_poly.entity_id
_entity_poly.type
_entity_poly.pdbx_seq_one_letter_code
_entity_poly.pdbx_strand_id
1 'polypeptide(L)'
;MSDNNLRLQVILNAVDKLTRPFRSAQASSKELAAAIQQSRARLKELDAQAGRIDGFRKASAQLAVTGNSLKAAREETAKLATQFSATNRPTAAQARLLEQAKNRVTELQSKYNGLRQSVQRQRLALNEAGLDTKKLSSVQRELRQNADETRQALDRQQKSLKRLGEQQARMNAVRDQYSRRLEVRDRIAGAGATTTAAGVAMGAPVVAAVKSYASMEDAMKGVAKQVNGLRDDNGNRTKQFYDMQDAIKAASEQLPMENGAIDYAALVEGGARMGVTNQDDPYEEQKRDLLAFASTAAKAATAFELPADELAEGLGKIAQLYKVPTRNIEQLCDALNYLDDNAMSKGGDIINVLQRMGGVADRLDFRKAAALGSTFLSLGAAPEIAASASNAMVRELSIATMQSKRFFEGMNLLQLNPAEIEKQMTTDAMGTIQRVLEKVNNLPQDKRLSAMTMIFGKEFGDDAAKLANNLPELQRQLKLTSGSGANGSMQKESDINKDSLSAQWLLVKTGAQNAFSSLGETLRQPLMDIMGMVKRVTGALRRWVEQNPVLAGTLM
;
A
#
# COMPACT_ATOMS: atom_id res chain seq x y z
N MET A 1 -12.77 11.53 -75.63
CA MET A 1 -12.49 11.80 -74.20
C MET A 1 -13.67 11.42 -73.26
N SER A 2 -14.56 10.49 -73.61
CA SER A 2 -15.70 10.10 -72.75
C SER A 2 -15.49 8.83 -71.91
N ASP A 3 -14.65 7.88 -72.35
CA ASP A 3 -14.52 6.58 -71.66
C ASP A 3 -13.65 6.60 -70.39
N ASN A 4 -12.65 7.47 -70.31
CA ASN A 4 -11.82 7.60 -69.09
C ASN A 4 -12.58 8.28 -67.94
N ASN A 5 -13.51 9.18 -68.24
CA ASN A 5 -14.32 9.87 -67.23
C ASN A 5 -15.40 8.95 -66.62
N LEU A 6 -15.99 8.07 -67.43
CA LEU A 6 -16.96 7.05 -66.97
C LEU A 6 -16.30 5.97 -66.09
N ARG A 7 -15.09 5.51 -66.43
CA ARG A 7 -14.35 4.55 -65.60
C ARG A 7 -13.89 5.13 -64.26
N LEU A 8 -13.44 6.39 -64.22
CA LEU A 8 -13.10 7.08 -62.96
C LEU A 8 -14.33 7.33 -62.07
N GLN A 9 -15.48 7.70 -62.64
CA GLN A 9 -16.73 7.88 -61.88
C GLN A 9 -17.28 6.57 -61.30
N VAL A 10 -17.15 5.44 -62.01
CA VAL A 10 -17.59 4.12 -61.52
C VAL A 10 -16.65 3.59 -60.43
N ILE A 11 -15.33 3.80 -60.56
CA ILE A 11 -14.35 3.42 -59.52
C ILE A 11 -14.51 4.29 -58.26
N LEU A 12 -14.72 5.61 -58.41
CA LEU A 12 -14.95 6.51 -57.27
C LEU A 12 -16.29 6.23 -56.56
N ASN A 13 -17.36 5.93 -57.31
CA ASN A 13 -18.65 5.54 -56.71
C ASN A 13 -18.61 4.16 -56.03
N ALA A 14 -17.82 3.21 -56.55
CA ALA A 14 -17.62 1.90 -55.93
C ALA A 14 -16.76 1.99 -54.65
N VAL A 15 -15.69 2.80 -54.68
CA VAL A 15 -14.86 3.09 -53.50
C VAL A 15 -15.66 3.83 -52.43
N ASP A 16 -16.53 4.78 -52.80
CA ASP A 16 -17.35 5.52 -51.84
C ASP A 16 -18.50 4.68 -51.25
N LYS A 17 -19.12 3.78 -52.04
CA LYS A 17 -20.10 2.78 -51.52
C LYS A 17 -19.46 1.72 -50.61
N LEU A 18 -18.20 1.36 -50.84
CA LEU A 18 -17.45 0.40 -50.00
C LEU A 18 -16.90 1.04 -48.71
N THR A 19 -16.57 2.32 -48.74
CA THR A 19 -15.93 3.01 -47.59
C THR A 19 -16.92 3.77 -46.71
N ARG A 20 -18.10 4.16 -47.21
CA ARG A 20 -19.15 4.85 -46.41
C ARG A 20 -19.55 4.11 -45.13
N PRO A 21 -19.88 2.79 -45.16
CA PRO A 21 -20.23 2.04 -43.94
C PRO A 21 -19.07 1.97 -42.94
N PHE A 22 -17.83 1.99 -43.44
CA PHE A 22 -16.61 1.95 -42.65
C PHE A 22 -16.32 3.30 -41.98
N ARG A 23 -16.50 4.42 -42.71
CA ARG A 23 -16.39 5.76 -42.15
C ARG A 23 -17.47 6.03 -41.10
N SER A 24 -18.71 5.58 -41.34
CA SER A 24 -19.79 5.69 -40.35
C SER A 24 -19.58 4.80 -39.12
N ALA A 25 -19.06 3.57 -39.29
CA ALA A 25 -18.71 2.69 -38.19
C ALA A 25 -17.54 3.24 -37.35
N GLN A 26 -16.51 3.78 -37.99
CA GLN A 26 -15.35 4.40 -37.33
C GLN A 26 -15.72 5.72 -36.62
N ALA A 27 -16.62 6.53 -37.20
CA ALA A 27 -17.17 7.71 -36.53
C ALA A 27 -17.97 7.30 -35.28
N SER A 28 -18.85 6.28 -35.41
CA SER A 28 -19.68 5.80 -34.30
C SER A 28 -18.87 5.16 -33.15
N SER A 29 -17.75 4.50 -33.44
CA SER A 29 -16.88 3.91 -32.41
C SER A 29 -16.04 4.98 -31.69
N LYS A 30 -15.61 6.03 -32.40
CA LYS A 30 -14.92 7.19 -31.81
C LYS A 30 -15.88 7.99 -30.92
N GLU A 31 -17.12 8.19 -31.35
CA GLU A 31 -18.17 8.82 -30.56
C GLU A 31 -18.49 8.01 -29.30
N LEU A 32 -18.60 6.69 -29.41
CA LEU A 32 -18.86 5.81 -28.27
C LEU A 32 -17.70 5.79 -27.27
N ALA A 33 -16.45 5.80 -27.74
CA ALA A 33 -15.27 5.92 -26.90
C ALA A 33 -15.23 7.26 -26.15
N ALA A 34 -15.57 8.37 -26.83
CA ALA A 34 -15.70 9.68 -26.20
C ALA A 34 -16.83 9.70 -25.15
N ALA A 35 -17.97 9.09 -25.43
CA ALA A 35 -19.10 8.97 -24.49
C ALA A 35 -18.74 8.14 -23.23
N ILE A 36 -17.95 7.08 -23.40
CA ILE A 36 -17.42 6.27 -22.29
C ILE A 36 -16.44 7.10 -21.43
N GLN A 37 -15.54 7.85 -22.07
CA GLN A 37 -14.60 8.73 -21.38
C GLN A 37 -15.33 9.83 -20.60
N GLN A 38 -16.36 10.43 -21.19
CA GLN A 38 -17.20 11.42 -20.55
C GLN A 38 -17.98 10.84 -19.36
N SER A 39 -18.55 9.64 -19.50
CA SER A 39 -19.26 8.94 -18.42
C SER A 39 -18.33 8.60 -17.25
N ARG A 40 -17.09 8.20 -17.53
CA ARG A 40 -16.05 7.98 -16.49
C ARG A 40 -15.64 9.28 -15.78
N ALA A 41 -15.46 10.37 -16.54
CA ALA A 41 -15.14 11.68 -15.97
C ALA A 41 -16.27 12.16 -15.04
N ARG A 42 -17.53 11.99 -15.46
CA ARG A 42 -18.72 12.34 -14.67
C ARG A 42 -18.83 11.50 -13.39
N LEU A 43 -18.57 10.20 -13.45
CA LEU A 43 -18.53 9.36 -12.24
C LEU A 43 -17.45 9.82 -11.25
N LYS A 44 -16.24 10.11 -11.74
CA LYS A 44 -15.15 10.61 -10.90
C LYS A 44 -15.53 11.92 -10.19
N GLU A 45 -16.24 12.81 -10.90
CA GLU A 45 -16.74 14.06 -10.32
C GLU A 45 -17.82 13.83 -9.26
N LEU A 46 -18.79 12.95 -9.53
CA LEU A 46 -19.86 12.59 -8.58
C LEU A 46 -19.29 11.93 -7.32
N ASP A 47 -18.32 11.03 -7.45
CA ASP A 47 -17.64 10.37 -6.33
C ASP A 47 -16.81 11.38 -5.51
N ALA A 48 -16.13 12.32 -6.17
CA ALA A 48 -15.39 13.40 -5.49
C ALA A 48 -16.33 14.32 -4.70
N GLN A 49 -17.50 14.67 -5.25
CA GLN A 49 -18.52 15.45 -4.54
C GLN A 49 -19.09 14.68 -3.34
N ALA A 50 -19.38 13.39 -3.49
CA ALA A 50 -19.85 12.53 -2.40
C ALA A 50 -18.81 12.42 -1.26
N GLY A 51 -17.52 12.30 -1.59
CA GLY A 51 -16.43 12.27 -0.61
C GLY A 51 -16.29 13.57 0.18
N ARG A 52 -16.48 14.74 -0.46
CA ARG A 52 -16.49 16.04 0.23
C ARG A 52 -17.63 16.16 1.24
N ILE A 53 -18.82 15.64 0.90
CA ILE A 53 -19.98 15.63 1.81
C ILE A 53 -19.73 14.72 3.02
N ASP A 54 -19.14 13.54 2.80
CA ASP A 54 -18.81 12.60 3.89
C ASP A 54 -17.75 13.18 4.84
N GLY A 55 -16.69 13.77 4.28
CA GLY A 55 -15.65 14.45 5.05
C GLY A 55 -16.21 15.59 5.91
N PHE A 56 -17.12 16.40 5.36
CA PHE A 56 -17.80 17.45 6.11
C PHE A 56 -18.67 16.92 7.26
N ARG A 57 -19.42 15.83 7.03
CA ARG A 57 -20.23 15.21 8.09
C ARG A 57 -19.37 14.63 9.21
N LYS A 58 -18.28 13.95 8.88
CA LYS A 58 -17.33 13.40 9.85
C LYS A 58 -16.71 14.51 10.70
N ALA A 59 -16.21 15.58 10.07
CA ALA A 59 -15.63 16.72 10.78
C ALA A 59 -16.68 17.44 11.66
N SER A 60 -17.92 17.58 11.18
CA SER A 60 -19.02 18.17 11.97
C SER A 60 -19.40 17.32 13.18
N ALA A 61 -19.43 16.00 13.03
CA ALA A 61 -19.70 15.07 14.12
C ALA A 61 -18.58 15.10 15.18
N GLN A 62 -17.31 15.06 14.74
CA GLN A 62 -16.16 15.18 15.64
C GLN A 62 -16.13 16.52 16.37
N LEU A 63 -16.51 17.62 15.70
CA LEU A 63 -16.64 18.93 16.32
C LEU A 63 -17.70 18.94 17.42
N ALA A 64 -18.87 18.32 17.18
CA ALA A 64 -19.94 18.21 18.16
C ALA A 64 -19.51 17.38 19.39
N VAL A 65 -18.89 16.21 19.16
CA VAL A 65 -18.37 15.36 20.23
C VAL A 65 -17.30 16.08 21.05
N THR A 66 -16.32 16.70 20.37
CA THR A 66 -15.25 17.45 21.04
C THR A 66 -15.79 18.65 21.82
N GLY A 67 -16.82 19.32 21.30
CA GLY A 67 -17.52 20.40 22.02
C GLY A 67 -18.17 19.93 23.32
N ASN A 68 -18.83 18.77 23.30
CA ASN A 68 -19.41 18.15 24.49
C ASN A 68 -18.34 17.74 25.51
N SER A 69 -17.25 17.11 25.05
CA SER A 69 -16.13 16.72 25.91
C SER A 69 -15.42 17.94 26.52
N LEU A 70 -15.25 19.02 25.75
CA LEU A 70 -14.67 20.28 26.23
C LEU A 70 -15.57 20.93 27.30
N LYS A 71 -16.88 20.91 27.11
CA LYS A 71 -17.85 21.39 28.10
C LYS A 71 -17.75 20.59 29.40
N ALA A 72 -17.77 19.26 29.31
CA ALA A 72 -17.64 18.38 30.47
C ALA A 72 -16.30 18.58 31.21
N ALA A 73 -15.18 18.66 30.48
CA ALA A 73 -13.86 18.88 31.06
C ALA A 73 -13.74 20.24 31.77
N ARG A 74 -14.37 21.29 31.23
CA ARG A 74 -14.44 22.60 31.90
C ARG A 74 -15.25 22.54 33.19
N GLU A 75 -16.39 21.88 33.18
CA GLU A 75 -17.23 21.70 34.38
C GLU A 75 -16.51 20.90 35.47
N GLU A 76 -15.81 19.83 35.10
CA GLU A 76 -14.99 19.03 36.00
C GLU A 76 -13.82 19.84 36.58
N THR A 77 -13.11 20.58 35.73
CA THR A 77 -11.99 21.43 36.16
C THR A 77 -12.46 22.54 37.10
N ALA A 78 -13.64 23.12 36.87
CA ALA A 78 -14.24 24.11 37.76
C ALA A 78 -14.57 23.51 39.14
N LYS A 79 -15.15 22.31 39.18
CA LYS A 79 -15.42 21.57 40.43
C LYS A 79 -14.13 21.28 41.19
N LEU A 80 -13.10 20.78 40.51
CA LEU A 80 -11.78 20.50 41.09
C LEU A 80 -11.12 21.78 41.61
N ALA A 81 -11.23 22.90 40.88
CA ALA A 81 -10.71 24.18 41.32
C ALA A 81 -11.40 24.69 42.60
N THR A 82 -12.72 24.57 42.69
CA THR A 82 -13.49 24.93 43.89
C THR A 82 -13.10 24.05 45.09
N GLN A 83 -12.99 22.74 44.90
CA GLN A 83 -12.54 21.80 45.95
C GLN A 83 -11.11 22.09 46.40
N PHE A 84 -10.24 22.42 45.46
CA PHE A 84 -8.85 22.80 45.74
C PHE A 84 -8.78 24.09 46.57
N SER A 85 -9.58 25.12 46.23
CA SER A 85 -9.64 26.37 47.00
C SER A 85 -10.29 26.23 48.38
N ALA A 86 -11.21 25.28 48.55
CA ALA A 86 -11.88 25.02 49.83
C ALA A 86 -11.02 24.20 50.81
N THR A 87 -9.87 23.69 50.37
CA THR A 87 -8.98 22.85 51.18
C THR A 87 -7.85 23.71 51.77
N ASN A 88 -7.82 23.88 53.10
CA ASN A 88 -6.82 24.72 53.80
C ASN A 88 -5.35 24.31 53.56
N ARG A 89 -5.08 23.05 53.22
CA ARG A 89 -3.74 22.52 52.84
C ARG A 89 -3.88 21.50 51.72
N PRO A 90 -3.93 21.92 50.44
CA PRO A 90 -4.04 21.01 49.32
C PRO A 90 -2.82 20.11 49.21
N THR A 91 -3.02 18.82 48.93
CA THR A 91 -1.93 17.86 48.74
C THR A 91 -1.30 18.00 47.36
N ALA A 92 -0.04 17.55 47.21
CA ALA A 92 0.64 17.52 45.92
C ALA A 92 -0.11 16.68 44.86
N ALA A 93 -0.85 15.65 45.28
CA ALA A 93 -1.69 14.85 44.39
C ALA A 93 -2.89 15.64 43.87
N GLN A 94 -3.57 16.41 44.74
CA GLN A 94 -4.69 17.28 44.33
C GLN A 94 -4.25 18.40 43.39
N ALA A 95 -3.06 18.97 43.60
CA ALA A 95 -2.48 19.98 42.70
C ALA A 95 -2.20 19.40 41.32
N ARG A 96 -1.64 18.18 41.25
CA ARG A 96 -1.40 17.48 39.98
C ARG A 96 -2.69 17.14 39.24
N LEU A 97 -3.74 16.71 39.95
CA LEU A 97 -5.04 16.41 39.34
C LEU A 97 -5.68 17.66 38.71
N LEU A 98 -5.65 18.80 39.41
CA LEU A 98 -6.15 20.05 38.87
C LEU A 98 -5.34 20.51 37.64
N GLU A 99 -4.02 20.35 37.69
CA GLU A 99 -3.14 20.69 36.57
C GLU A 99 -3.40 19.80 35.34
N GLN A 100 -3.59 18.49 35.54
CA GLN A 100 -3.99 17.56 34.48
C GLN A 100 -5.35 17.94 33.88
N ALA A 101 -6.34 18.30 34.71
CA ALA A 101 -7.65 18.74 34.24
C ALA A 101 -7.56 20.03 33.40
N LYS A 102 -6.76 21.01 33.83
CA LYS A 102 -6.48 22.22 33.05
C LYS A 102 -5.80 21.92 31.72
N ASN A 103 -4.80 21.05 31.71
CA ASN A 103 -4.12 20.64 30.49
C ASN A 103 -5.07 19.93 29.51
N ARG A 104 -5.98 19.10 30.02
CA ARG A 104 -7.01 18.43 29.22
C ARG A 104 -7.98 19.44 28.60
N VAL A 105 -8.41 20.47 29.34
CA VAL A 105 -9.23 21.56 28.81
C VAL A 105 -8.51 22.30 27.69
N THR A 106 -7.22 22.63 27.87
CA THR A 106 -6.41 23.32 26.86
C THR A 106 -6.25 22.48 25.58
N GLU A 107 -6.00 21.18 25.73
CA GLU A 107 -5.88 20.25 24.61
C GLU A 107 -7.20 20.14 23.83
N LEU A 108 -8.33 19.93 24.54
CA LEU A 108 -9.66 19.86 23.94
C LEU A 108 -10.07 21.19 23.29
N GLN A 109 -9.67 22.32 23.86
CA GLN A 109 -9.90 23.65 23.30
C GLN A 109 -9.15 23.83 21.97
N SER A 110 -7.88 23.43 21.91
CA SER A 110 -7.09 23.48 20.68
C SER A 110 -7.71 22.60 19.59
N LYS A 111 -8.07 21.36 19.93
CA LYS A 111 -8.77 20.42 19.03
C LYS A 111 -10.11 20.98 18.53
N TYR A 112 -10.92 21.56 19.43
CA TYR A 112 -12.19 22.19 19.08
C TYR A 112 -12.01 23.35 18.10
N ASN A 113 -11.01 24.22 18.34
CA ASN A 113 -10.72 25.35 17.45
C ASN A 113 -10.26 24.88 16.06
N GLY A 114 -9.39 23.87 16.00
CA GLY A 114 -8.94 23.28 14.73
C GLY A 114 -10.09 22.64 13.95
N LEU A 115 -10.93 21.85 14.61
CA LEU A 115 -12.12 21.24 14.00
C LEU A 115 -13.12 22.29 13.52
N ARG A 116 -13.33 23.36 14.29
CA ARG A 116 -14.22 24.47 13.91
C ARG A 116 -13.76 25.15 12.62
N GLN A 117 -12.46 25.43 12.50
CA GLN A 117 -11.88 26.00 11.28
C GLN A 117 -11.98 25.02 10.10
N SER A 118 -11.76 23.72 10.34
CA SER A 118 -11.88 22.68 9.32
C SER A 118 -13.30 22.60 8.76
N VAL A 119 -14.31 22.53 9.63
CA VAL A 119 -15.73 22.51 9.27
C VAL A 119 -16.11 23.78 8.50
N GLN A 120 -15.60 24.95 8.90
CA GLN A 120 -15.84 26.21 8.18
C GLN A 120 -15.24 26.18 6.77
N ARG A 121 -13.99 25.73 6.59
CA ARG A 121 -13.36 25.60 5.27
C ARG A 121 -14.11 24.61 4.38
N GLN A 122 -14.48 23.45 4.93
CA GLN A 122 -15.22 22.44 4.19
C GLN A 122 -16.62 22.93 3.79
N ARG A 123 -17.29 23.70 4.65
CA ARG A 123 -18.57 24.35 4.33
C ARG A 123 -18.43 25.33 3.16
N LEU A 124 -17.38 26.15 3.15
CA LEU A 124 -17.10 27.07 2.04
C LEU A 124 -16.83 26.30 0.75
N ALA A 125 -15.99 25.27 0.78
CA ALA A 125 -15.70 24.43 -0.38
C ALA A 125 -16.95 23.69 -0.91
N LEU A 126 -17.86 23.26 -0.04
CA LEU A 126 -19.14 22.68 -0.44
C LEU A 126 -20.06 23.71 -1.08
N ASN A 127 -20.14 24.92 -0.51
CA ASN A 127 -20.93 26.02 -1.09
C ASN A 127 -20.37 26.49 -2.44
N GLU A 128 -19.05 26.58 -2.60
CA GLU A 128 -18.37 26.88 -3.87
C GLU A 128 -18.63 25.81 -4.94
N ALA A 129 -18.77 24.56 -4.51
CA ALA A 129 -19.20 23.46 -5.36
C ALA A 129 -20.73 23.41 -5.61
N GLY A 130 -21.49 24.42 -5.14
CA GLY A 130 -22.94 24.50 -5.30
C GLY A 130 -23.75 23.54 -4.40
N LEU A 131 -23.11 22.90 -3.41
CA LEU A 131 -23.73 21.91 -2.54
C LEU A 131 -24.24 22.56 -1.25
N ASP A 132 -25.57 22.64 -1.09
CA ASP A 132 -26.18 23.23 0.12
C ASP A 132 -25.97 22.33 1.36
N THR A 133 -25.16 22.83 2.29
CA THR A 133 -24.87 22.17 3.57
C THR A 133 -26.09 21.94 4.47
N LYS A 134 -27.23 22.61 4.22
CA LYS A 134 -28.50 22.37 4.93
C LYS A 134 -29.31 21.20 4.34
N LYS A 135 -28.98 20.77 3.12
CA LYS A 135 -29.71 19.75 2.35
C LYS A 135 -28.83 18.55 1.98
N LEU A 136 -27.74 18.32 2.70
CA LEU A 136 -26.76 17.27 2.36
C LEU A 136 -27.36 15.87 2.21
N SER A 137 -28.42 15.54 2.95
CA SER A 137 -29.08 14.24 2.85
C SER A 137 -29.85 14.06 1.54
N SER A 138 -30.48 15.12 1.01
CA SER A 138 -31.13 15.05 -0.31
C SER A 138 -30.09 15.10 -1.43
N VAL A 139 -29.09 15.98 -1.31
CA VAL A 139 -27.97 16.09 -2.27
C VAL A 139 -27.22 14.76 -2.38
N GLN A 140 -26.96 14.07 -1.27
CA GLN A 140 -26.29 12.76 -1.30
C GLN A 140 -27.15 11.67 -1.97
N ARG A 141 -28.48 11.70 -1.78
CA ARG A 141 -29.37 10.75 -2.48
C ARG A 141 -29.37 11.00 -3.98
N GLU A 142 -29.43 12.26 -4.39
CA GLU A 142 -29.37 12.67 -5.78
C GLU A 142 -28.02 12.31 -6.43
N LEU A 143 -26.90 12.54 -5.74
CA LEU A 143 -25.57 12.14 -6.22
C LEU A 143 -25.46 10.62 -6.40
N ARG A 144 -26.00 9.82 -5.47
CA ARG A 144 -26.03 8.36 -5.59
C ARG A 144 -26.87 7.92 -6.78
N GLN A 145 -28.07 8.48 -6.93
CA GLN A 145 -28.94 8.19 -8.07
C GLN A 145 -28.25 8.54 -9.40
N ASN A 146 -27.67 9.74 -9.51
CA ASN A 146 -26.93 10.18 -10.70
C ASN A 146 -25.71 9.29 -11.00
N ALA A 147 -25.02 8.82 -9.96
CA ALA A 147 -23.90 7.89 -10.11
C ALA A 147 -24.38 6.52 -10.61
N ASP A 148 -25.49 6.00 -10.09
CA ASP A 148 -26.05 4.72 -10.52
C ASP A 148 -26.59 4.78 -11.95
N GLU A 149 -27.27 5.88 -12.31
CA GLU A 149 -27.71 6.13 -13.69
C GLU A 149 -26.51 6.24 -14.66
N THR A 150 -25.44 6.91 -14.24
CA THR A 150 -24.22 7.03 -15.06
C THR A 150 -23.48 5.69 -15.18
N ARG A 151 -23.46 4.86 -14.12
CA ARG A 151 -22.92 3.48 -14.17
C ARG A 151 -23.71 2.60 -15.12
N GLN A 152 -25.04 2.67 -15.10
CA GLN A 152 -25.90 1.95 -16.04
C GLN A 152 -25.69 2.43 -17.49
N ALA A 153 -25.54 3.73 -17.71
CA ALA A 153 -25.23 4.28 -19.02
C ALA A 153 -23.86 3.79 -19.54
N LEU A 154 -22.84 3.78 -18.66
CA LEU A 154 -21.50 3.28 -18.97
C LEU A 154 -21.51 1.79 -19.34
N ASP A 155 -22.24 0.96 -18.59
CA ASP A 155 -22.40 -0.48 -18.87
C ASP A 155 -23.05 -0.71 -20.25
N ARG A 156 -24.12 0.05 -20.57
CA ARG A 156 -24.75 0.01 -21.90
C ARG A 156 -23.76 0.41 -23.01
N GLN A 157 -22.99 1.47 -22.80
CA GLN A 157 -22.01 1.94 -23.78
C GLN A 157 -20.87 0.93 -23.99
N GLN A 158 -20.38 0.30 -22.92
CA GLN A 158 -19.35 -0.74 -22.98
C GLN A 158 -19.86 -2.00 -23.70
N LYS A 159 -21.09 -2.42 -23.42
CA LYS A 159 -21.74 -3.54 -24.14
C LYS A 159 -21.89 -3.25 -25.62
N SER A 160 -22.27 -2.04 -25.99
CA SER A 160 -22.34 -1.62 -27.40
C SER A 160 -20.97 -1.60 -28.07
N LEU A 161 -19.93 -1.14 -27.37
CA LEU A 161 -18.56 -1.12 -27.89
C LEU A 161 -18.04 -2.55 -28.11
N LYS A 162 -18.32 -3.46 -27.17
CA LYS A 162 -17.97 -4.87 -27.29
C LYS A 162 -18.63 -5.52 -28.51
N ARG A 163 -19.93 -5.29 -28.72
CA ARG A 163 -20.65 -5.80 -29.90
C ARG A 163 -20.08 -5.25 -31.22
N LEU A 164 -19.73 -3.96 -31.25
CA LEU A 164 -19.07 -3.35 -32.41
C LEU A 164 -17.68 -3.95 -32.66
N GLY A 165 -16.91 -4.19 -31.60
CA GLY A 165 -15.61 -4.85 -31.67
C GLY A 165 -15.70 -6.30 -32.17
N GLU A 166 -16.70 -7.05 -31.71
CA GLU A 166 -16.97 -8.42 -32.16
C GLU A 166 -17.41 -8.47 -33.63
N GLN A 167 -18.24 -7.53 -34.08
CA GLN A 167 -18.62 -7.40 -35.49
C GLN A 167 -17.43 -7.00 -36.36
N GLN A 168 -16.58 -6.08 -35.89
CA GLN A 168 -15.35 -5.68 -36.58
C GLN A 168 -14.34 -6.83 -36.66
N ALA A 169 -14.17 -7.62 -35.59
CA ALA A 169 -13.29 -8.78 -35.56
C ALA A 169 -13.78 -9.87 -36.54
N ARG A 170 -15.09 -10.12 -36.62
CA ARG A 170 -15.67 -11.04 -37.62
C ARG A 170 -15.44 -10.56 -39.05
N MET A 171 -15.59 -9.25 -39.30
CA MET A 171 -15.32 -8.65 -40.62
C MET A 171 -13.84 -8.72 -40.99
N ASN A 172 -12.95 -8.48 -40.02
CA ASN A 172 -11.50 -8.57 -40.22
C ASN A 172 -11.05 -10.02 -40.43
N ALA A 173 -11.65 -11.01 -39.75
CA ALA A 173 -11.36 -12.43 -39.98
C ALA A 173 -11.77 -12.90 -41.40
N VAL A 174 -12.88 -12.39 -41.93
CA VAL A 174 -13.30 -12.61 -43.34
C VAL A 174 -12.34 -11.91 -44.31
N ARG A 175 -11.83 -10.72 -43.95
CA ARG A 175 -10.79 -10.01 -44.71
C ARG A 175 -9.45 -10.75 -44.69
N ASP A 176 -9.05 -11.30 -43.55
CA ASP A 176 -7.80 -12.06 -43.37
C ASP A 176 -7.78 -13.36 -44.17
N GLN A 177 -8.95 -14.00 -44.39
CA GLN A 177 -9.08 -15.12 -45.32
C GLN A 177 -8.94 -14.69 -46.80
N TYR A 178 -9.30 -13.45 -47.13
CA TYR A 178 -9.20 -12.89 -48.48
C TYR A 178 -7.82 -12.29 -48.80
N SER A 179 -7.17 -11.62 -47.83
CA SER A 179 -5.85 -10.99 -47.98
C SER A 179 -4.69 -12.00 -47.95
N ARG A 180 -4.85 -13.14 -47.28
CA ARG A 180 -3.88 -14.25 -47.31
C ARG A 180 -3.69 -14.88 -48.70
N ARG A 181 -4.55 -14.59 -49.70
CA ARG A 181 -4.39 -15.02 -51.10
C ARG A 181 -3.77 -13.96 -52.03
N LEU A 182 -3.49 -12.74 -51.57
CA LEU A 182 -2.98 -11.65 -52.43
C LEU A 182 -1.76 -10.88 -51.89
N GLU A 183 -1.32 -11.07 -50.64
CA GLU A 183 -0.15 -10.37 -50.07
C GLU A 183 1.08 -11.26 -49.89
N VAL A 184 1.82 -11.51 -50.99
CA VAL A 184 3.26 -11.88 -50.92
C VAL A 184 4.14 -10.85 -51.66
N ARG A 185 3.60 -9.70 -52.12
CA ARG A 185 4.38 -8.79 -52.98
C ARG A 185 4.81 -7.43 -52.38
N ASP A 186 4.12 -6.84 -51.40
CA ASP A 186 4.31 -5.40 -51.12
C ASP A 186 4.76 -5.03 -49.69
N ARG A 187 5.47 -5.90 -48.96
CA ARG A 187 6.04 -5.56 -47.65
C ARG A 187 7.44 -4.92 -47.72
N ILE A 188 7.65 -3.89 -48.55
CA ILE A 188 8.76 -2.92 -48.43
C ILE A 188 8.35 -1.57 -49.06
N ALA A 189 7.44 -0.79 -48.45
CA ALA A 189 7.13 0.55 -48.99
C ALA A 189 6.44 1.56 -48.03
N GLY A 190 6.45 1.35 -46.71
CA GLY A 190 5.54 2.08 -45.80
C GLY A 190 6.15 2.97 -44.72
N ALA A 191 7.46 3.18 -44.69
CA ALA A 191 8.13 3.99 -43.66
C ALA A 191 8.78 5.23 -44.30
N GLY A 192 7.99 6.26 -44.60
CA GLY A 192 8.51 7.53 -45.12
C GLY A 192 7.50 8.67 -45.07
N ALA A 193 7.96 9.82 -44.53
CA ALA A 193 7.34 11.15 -44.45
C ALA A 193 6.17 11.29 -43.46
N THR A 194 6.24 12.07 -42.38
CA THR A 194 6.63 13.49 -42.34
C THR A 194 7.37 13.88 -41.04
N THR A 195 8.66 14.22 -41.15
CA THR A 195 9.43 14.89 -40.08
C THR A 195 9.79 16.30 -40.55
N THR A 196 8.93 17.27 -40.26
CA THR A 196 9.27 18.68 -40.47
C THR A 196 10.06 19.18 -39.26
N ALA A 197 11.06 20.01 -39.54
CA ALA A 197 12.00 20.55 -38.56
C ALA A 197 11.28 21.21 -37.36
N ALA A 198 11.75 20.90 -36.14
CA ALA A 198 11.30 21.41 -34.84
C ALA A 198 10.04 20.78 -34.19
N GLY A 199 9.96 19.45 -34.11
CA GLY A 199 9.12 18.80 -33.10
C GLY A 199 8.82 17.33 -33.41
N VAL A 200 9.32 16.41 -32.60
CA VAL A 200 8.93 15.00 -32.69
C VAL A 200 7.50 14.86 -32.14
N ALA A 201 6.51 14.89 -33.03
CA ALA A 201 5.14 14.54 -32.68
C ALA A 201 5.03 13.03 -32.52
N MET A 202 5.41 12.50 -31.34
CA MET A 202 5.18 11.10 -31.01
C MET A 202 3.66 10.88 -30.84
N GLY A 203 3.07 9.94 -31.59
CA GLY A 203 1.66 9.58 -31.42
C GLY A 203 1.39 9.02 -30.02
N ALA A 204 0.17 9.22 -29.51
CA ALA A 204 -0.21 8.80 -28.15
C ALA A 204 0.14 7.33 -27.78
N PRO A 205 -0.01 6.33 -28.67
CA PRO A 205 0.42 4.95 -28.38
C PRO A 205 1.94 4.80 -28.18
N VAL A 206 2.74 5.57 -28.94
CA VAL A 206 4.20 5.57 -28.81
C VAL A 206 4.59 6.23 -27.49
N VAL A 207 3.99 7.38 -27.15
CA VAL A 207 4.21 8.05 -25.86
C VAL A 207 3.85 7.13 -24.68
N ALA A 208 2.74 6.40 -24.77
CA ALA A 208 2.35 5.43 -23.75
C ALA A 208 3.35 4.28 -23.62
N ALA A 209 3.82 3.71 -24.74
CA ALA A 209 4.85 2.67 -24.74
C ALA A 209 6.16 3.15 -24.12
N VAL A 210 6.63 4.35 -24.49
CA VAL A 210 7.84 4.97 -23.95
C VAL A 210 7.70 5.25 -22.46
N LYS A 211 6.56 5.79 -22.02
CA LYS A 211 6.32 6.06 -20.59
C LYS A 211 6.26 4.76 -19.78
N SER A 212 5.55 3.75 -20.27
CA SER A 212 5.45 2.44 -19.60
C SER A 212 6.82 1.78 -19.47
N TYR A 213 7.61 1.81 -20.56
CA TYR A 213 8.97 1.31 -20.55
C TYR A 213 9.88 2.12 -19.62
N ALA A 214 9.85 3.45 -19.65
CA ALA A 214 10.67 4.30 -18.78
C ALA A 214 10.39 4.03 -17.30
N SER A 215 9.12 3.89 -16.90
CA SER A 215 8.77 3.55 -15.52
C SER A 215 9.25 2.15 -15.11
N MET A 216 9.12 1.15 -16.00
CA MET A 216 9.69 -0.18 -15.75
C MET A 216 11.22 -0.15 -15.67
N GLU A 217 11.85 0.63 -16.54
CA GLU A 217 13.29 0.82 -16.58
C GLU A 217 13.80 1.46 -15.29
N ASP A 218 13.06 2.43 -14.74
CA ASP A 218 13.37 3.05 -13.44
C ASP A 218 13.22 2.07 -12.28
N ALA A 219 12.16 1.26 -12.25
CA ALA A 219 11.98 0.24 -11.21
C ALA A 219 13.10 -0.82 -11.26
N MET A 220 13.47 -1.28 -12.46
CA MET A 220 14.57 -2.23 -12.64
C MET A 220 15.95 -1.64 -12.32
N LYS A 221 16.13 -0.30 -12.35
CA LYS A 221 17.38 0.30 -11.84
C LYS A 221 17.56 0.02 -10.36
N GLY A 222 16.48 0.06 -9.58
CA GLY A 222 16.48 -0.31 -8.16
C GLY A 222 16.90 -1.76 -7.97
N VAL A 223 16.24 -2.69 -8.65
CA VAL A 223 16.56 -4.13 -8.62
C VAL A 223 18.03 -4.38 -9.01
N ALA A 224 18.48 -3.81 -10.14
CA ALA A 224 19.84 -3.97 -10.63
C ALA A 224 20.93 -3.29 -9.79
N LYS A 225 20.54 -2.45 -8.82
CA LYS A 225 21.48 -1.92 -7.82
C LYS A 225 21.69 -2.89 -6.66
N GLN A 226 20.68 -3.69 -6.34
CA GLN A 226 20.70 -4.60 -5.18
C GLN A 226 21.08 -6.03 -5.54
N VAL A 227 20.85 -6.45 -6.79
CA VAL A 227 21.08 -7.83 -7.26
C VAL A 227 22.33 -7.89 -8.13
N ASN A 228 23.32 -8.68 -7.71
CA ASN A 228 24.58 -8.85 -8.43
C ASN A 228 24.37 -9.58 -9.76
N GLY A 229 25.21 -9.26 -10.76
CA GLY A 229 25.14 -9.88 -12.09
C GLY A 229 24.10 -9.27 -13.03
N LEU A 230 23.17 -8.44 -12.54
CA LEU A 230 22.26 -7.68 -13.42
C LEU A 230 22.97 -6.55 -14.19
N ARG A 231 24.13 -6.12 -13.70
CA ARG A 231 25.03 -5.21 -14.41
C ARG A 231 26.43 -5.77 -14.48
N ASP A 232 27.12 -5.47 -15.57
CA ASP A 232 28.55 -5.74 -15.71
C ASP A 232 29.39 -4.66 -14.99
N ASP A 233 30.71 -4.85 -14.94
CA ASP A 233 31.65 -3.92 -14.28
C ASP A 233 31.64 -2.51 -14.87
N ASN A 234 31.19 -2.38 -16.13
CA ASN A 234 31.04 -1.10 -16.82
C ASN A 234 29.65 -0.46 -16.58
N GLY A 235 28.80 -1.09 -15.77
CA GLY A 235 27.45 -0.66 -15.46
C GLY A 235 26.42 -0.93 -16.56
N ASN A 236 26.77 -1.66 -17.62
CA ASN A 236 25.83 -2.06 -18.68
C ASN A 236 24.91 -3.18 -18.19
N ARG A 237 23.73 -3.29 -18.79
CA ARG A 237 22.78 -4.37 -18.50
C ARG A 237 23.26 -5.68 -19.07
N THR A 238 23.19 -6.74 -18.26
CA THR A 238 23.53 -8.10 -18.69
C THR A 238 22.29 -8.82 -19.23
N LYS A 239 22.46 -10.06 -19.71
CA LYS A 239 21.33 -10.94 -20.06
C LYS A 239 20.42 -11.22 -18.85
N GLN A 240 21.02 -11.34 -17.66
CA GLN A 240 20.31 -11.59 -16.40
C GLN A 240 19.39 -10.42 -16.01
N PHE A 241 19.73 -9.18 -16.39
CA PHE A 241 18.84 -8.03 -16.22
C PHE A 241 17.50 -8.25 -16.91
N TYR A 242 17.55 -8.62 -18.19
CA TYR A 242 16.36 -8.81 -19.01
C TYR A 242 15.57 -10.05 -18.57
N ASP A 243 16.27 -11.12 -18.21
CA ASP A 243 15.64 -12.32 -17.66
C ASP A 243 14.92 -12.07 -16.32
N MET A 244 15.52 -11.28 -15.42
CA MET A 244 14.86 -10.85 -14.18
C MET A 244 13.66 -9.93 -14.48
N GLN A 245 13.81 -8.98 -15.42
CA GLN A 245 12.74 -8.08 -15.83
C GLN A 245 11.52 -8.86 -16.37
N ASP A 246 11.76 -9.86 -17.20
CA ASP A 246 10.70 -10.68 -17.78
C ASP A 246 10.03 -11.57 -16.74
N ALA A 247 10.81 -12.12 -15.79
CA ALA A 247 10.26 -12.87 -14.67
C ALA A 247 9.39 -11.99 -13.75
N ILE A 248 9.79 -10.74 -13.50
CA ILE A 248 8.98 -9.76 -12.76
C ILE A 248 7.68 -9.44 -13.50
N LYS A 249 7.74 -9.17 -14.82
CA LYS A 249 6.54 -8.94 -15.65
C LYS A 249 5.60 -10.13 -15.56
N ALA A 250 6.11 -11.35 -15.77
CA ALA A 250 5.31 -12.57 -15.73
C ALA A 250 4.67 -12.82 -14.35
N ALA A 251 5.41 -12.61 -13.25
CA ALA A 251 4.87 -12.75 -11.90
C ALA A 251 3.78 -11.70 -11.59
N SER A 252 3.99 -10.46 -12.05
CA SER A 252 3.02 -9.38 -11.87
C SER A 252 1.69 -9.60 -12.60
N GLU A 253 1.67 -10.43 -13.65
CA GLU A 253 0.45 -10.82 -14.36
C GLU A 253 -0.36 -11.88 -13.62
N GLN A 254 0.18 -12.42 -12.52
CA GLN A 254 -0.51 -13.41 -11.68
C GLN A 254 -1.00 -12.82 -10.37
N LEU A 255 -0.49 -11.67 -9.96
CA LEU A 255 -0.76 -11.04 -8.66
C LEU A 255 -1.25 -9.60 -8.88
N PRO A 256 -2.51 -9.29 -8.54
CA PRO A 256 -3.10 -7.98 -8.80
C PRO A 256 -2.43 -6.92 -7.93
N MET A 257 -1.78 -5.94 -8.56
CA MET A 257 -1.16 -4.79 -7.88
C MET A 257 -1.54 -3.50 -8.60
N GLU A 258 -1.54 -2.37 -7.89
CA GLU A 258 -1.99 -1.09 -8.45
C GLU A 258 -1.15 -0.63 -9.65
N ASN A 259 0.17 -0.78 -9.58
CA ASN A 259 1.13 -0.49 -10.65
C ASN A 259 1.79 -1.73 -11.27
N GLY A 260 1.24 -2.92 -11.03
CA GLY A 260 1.67 -4.17 -11.67
C GLY A 260 3.17 -4.46 -11.50
N ALA A 261 3.89 -4.65 -12.62
CA ALA A 261 5.31 -4.97 -12.64
C ALA A 261 6.21 -3.96 -11.93
N ILE A 262 5.79 -2.69 -11.81
CA ILE A 262 6.56 -1.65 -11.12
C ILE A 262 6.57 -1.92 -9.60
N ASP A 263 5.40 -2.17 -9.01
CA ASP A 263 5.31 -2.47 -7.58
C ASP A 263 5.98 -3.82 -7.28
N TYR A 264 5.82 -4.80 -8.18
CA TYR A 264 6.49 -6.10 -8.04
C TYR A 264 8.02 -5.97 -8.10
N ALA A 265 8.56 -5.13 -8.98
CA ALA A 265 9.99 -4.82 -9.01
C ALA A 265 10.46 -4.16 -7.71
N ALA A 266 9.65 -3.27 -7.11
CA ALA A 266 9.96 -2.67 -5.81
C ALA A 266 10.01 -3.71 -4.68
N LEU A 267 9.16 -4.74 -4.73
CA LEU A 267 9.21 -5.87 -3.79
C LEU A 267 10.48 -6.70 -3.95
N VAL A 268 10.88 -7.00 -5.20
CA VAL A 268 12.15 -7.69 -5.49
C VAL A 268 13.34 -6.87 -5.01
N GLU A 269 13.35 -5.56 -5.27
CA GLU A 269 14.38 -4.65 -4.77
C GLU A 269 14.43 -4.64 -3.24
N GLY A 270 13.27 -4.53 -2.58
CA GLY A 270 13.15 -4.54 -1.13
C GLY A 270 13.69 -5.84 -0.53
N GLY A 271 13.34 -6.99 -1.11
CA GLY A 271 13.88 -8.28 -0.71
C GLY A 271 15.40 -8.37 -0.84
N ALA A 272 15.94 -7.94 -1.98
CA ALA A 272 17.38 -7.93 -2.20
C ALA A 272 18.11 -7.01 -1.19
N ARG A 273 17.56 -5.82 -0.94
CA ARG A 273 18.09 -4.87 0.05
C ARG A 273 18.07 -5.43 1.47
N MET A 274 17.07 -6.23 1.81
CA MET A 274 16.92 -6.87 3.12
C MET A 274 17.72 -8.17 3.26
N GLY A 275 18.51 -8.55 2.25
CA GLY A 275 19.37 -9.73 2.31
C GLY A 275 18.59 -11.04 2.25
N VAL A 276 17.45 -11.05 1.53
CA VAL A 276 16.67 -12.28 1.24
C VAL A 276 17.53 -13.35 0.56
N THR A 277 18.56 -12.93 -0.18
CA THR A 277 19.55 -13.77 -0.86
C THR A 277 20.95 -13.24 -0.54
N ASN A 278 21.96 -14.10 -0.53
CA ASN A 278 23.34 -13.66 -0.43
C ASN A 278 23.83 -13.20 -1.80
N GLN A 279 24.73 -12.22 -1.79
CA GLN A 279 25.34 -11.68 -3.01
C GLN A 279 26.18 -12.70 -3.78
N ASP A 280 26.67 -13.72 -3.09
CA ASP A 280 27.48 -14.82 -3.64
C ASP A 280 26.63 -16.00 -4.13
N ASP A 281 25.32 -16.00 -3.88
CA ASP A 281 24.43 -17.07 -4.34
C ASP A 281 24.41 -17.07 -5.88
N PRO A 282 24.28 -18.24 -6.54
CA PRO A 282 24.11 -18.29 -7.99
C PRO A 282 22.89 -17.47 -8.43
N TYR A 283 22.97 -16.81 -9.60
CA TYR A 283 21.89 -15.96 -10.11
C TYR A 283 20.51 -16.64 -10.10
N GLU A 284 20.42 -17.90 -10.51
CA GLU A 284 19.15 -18.63 -10.54
C GLU A 284 18.54 -18.83 -9.15
N GLU A 285 19.38 -19.00 -8.13
CA GLU A 285 18.95 -19.05 -6.73
C GLU A 285 18.49 -17.68 -6.24
N GLN A 286 19.26 -16.62 -6.56
CA GLN A 286 18.86 -15.26 -6.25
C GLN A 286 17.49 -14.92 -6.87
N LYS A 287 17.34 -15.20 -8.17
CA LYS A 287 16.10 -15.00 -8.92
C LYS A 287 14.94 -15.75 -8.29
N ARG A 288 15.09 -17.05 -8.02
CA ARG A 288 14.04 -17.87 -7.41
C ARG A 288 13.59 -17.30 -6.07
N ASP A 289 14.53 -17.02 -5.17
CA ASP A 289 14.23 -16.67 -3.79
C ASP A 289 13.69 -15.23 -3.67
N LEU A 290 14.20 -14.29 -4.49
CA LEU A 290 13.66 -12.93 -4.56
C LEU A 290 12.25 -12.90 -5.16
N LEU A 291 11.98 -13.69 -6.20
CA LEU A 291 10.63 -13.77 -6.78
C LEU A 291 9.66 -14.43 -5.81
N ALA A 292 10.07 -15.48 -5.08
CA ALA A 292 9.24 -16.13 -4.07
C ALA A 292 8.91 -15.17 -2.91
N PHE A 293 9.92 -14.43 -2.44
CA PHE A 293 9.72 -13.37 -1.44
C PHE A 293 8.77 -12.29 -1.95
N ALA A 294 9.02 -11.74 -3.15
CA ALA A 294 8.18 -10.69 -3.73
C ALA A 294 6.73 -11.15 -3.95
N SER A 295 6.52 -12.40 -4.39
CA SER A 295 5.18 -12.99 -4.48
C SER A 295 4.49 -13.04 -3.12
N THR A 296 5.19 -13.47 -2.08
CA THR A 296 4.65 -13.53 -0.71
C THR A 296 4.33 -12.13 -0.18
N ALA A 297 5.24 -11.17 -0.37
CA ALA A 297 5.04 -9.79 0.04
C ALA A 297 3.91 -9.11 -0.75
N ALA A 298 3.71 -9.44 -2.03
CA ALA A 298 2.60 -8.92 -2.83
C ALA A 298 1.23 -9.39 -2.31
N LYS A 299 1.12 -10.68 -1.95
CA LYS A 299 -0.08 -11.23 -1.31
C LYS A 299 -0.37 -10.50 -0.01
N ALA A 300 0.65 -10.36 0.84
CA ALA A 300 0.54 -9.69 2.13
C ALA A 300 0.25 -8.17 2.00
N ALA A 301 0.77 -7.49 0.97
CA ALA A 301 0.50 -6.07 0.71
C ALA A 301 -0.98 -5.84 0.42
N THR A 302 -1.57 -6.79 -0.32
CA THR A 302 -2.98 -6.77 -0.66
C THR A 302 -3.85 -7.10 0.57
N ALA A 303 -3.49 -8.14 1.34
CA ALA A 303 -4.24 -8.55 2.52
C ALA A 303 -4.22 -7.50 3.64
N PHE A 304 -3.05 -6.90 3.90
CA PHE A 304 -2.89 -5.91 4.97
C PHE A 304 -3.15 -4.46 4.52
N GLU A 305 -3.48 -4.25 3.24
CA GLU A 305 -3.66 -2.92 2.62
C GLU A 305 -2.45 -2.00 2.85
N LEU A 306 -1.23 -2.55 2.78
CA LEU A 306 0.02 -1.83 3.01
C LEU A 306 0.78 -1.55 1.70
N PRO A 307 1.50 -0.42 1.60
CA PRO A 307 2.41 -0.18 0.49
C PRO A 307 3.44 -1.30 0.35
N ALA A 308 3.68 -1.73 -0.89
CA ALA A 308 4.53 -2.87 -1.20
C ALA A 308 5.97 -2.68 -0.69
N ASP A 309 6.54 -1.49 -0.87
CA ASP A 309 7.89 -1.14 -0.43
C ASP A 309 8.03 -1.13 1.10
N GLU A 310 7.08 -0.53 1.82
CA GLU A 310 7.04 -0.54 3.30
C GLU A 310 6.93 -1.97 3.84
N LEU A 311 6.08 -2.79 3.20
CA LEU A 311 5.89 -4.16 3.63
C LEU A 311 7.09 -5.06 3.35
N ALA A 312 7.73 -4.94 2.17
CA ALA A 312 8.93 -5.70 1.85
C ALA A 312 10.06 -5.39 2.86
N GLU A 313 10.26 -4.11 3.19
CA GLU A 313 11.21 -3.71 4.23
C GLU A 313 10.80 -4.25 5.60
N GLY A 314 9.51 -4.23 5.93
CA GLY A 314 8.97 -4.77 7.17
C GLY A 314 9.21 -6.26 7.36
N LEU A 315 8.78 -7.06 6.39
CA LEU A 315 8.94 -8.50 6.38
C LEU A 315 10.41 -8.90 6.33
N GLY A 316 11.23 -8.22 5.54
CA GLY A 316 12.67 -8.48 5.47
C GLY A 316 13.38 -8.22 6.80
N LYS A 317 13.09 -7.10 7.47
CA LYS A 317 13.61 -6.82 8.83
C LYS A 317 13.18 -7.89 9.84
N ILE A 318 11.89 -8.27 9.83
CA ILE A 318 11.40 -9.32 10.75
C ILE A 318 12.10 -10.65 10.45
N ALA A 319 12.22 -11.05 9.18
CA ALA A 319 12.91 -12.27 8.81
C ALA A 319 14.36 -12.28 9.31
N GLN A 320 15.08 -11.16 9.19
CA GLN A 320 16.45 -11.02 9.68
C GLN A 320 16.55 -11.04 11.21
N LEU A 321 15.63 -10.37 11.91
CA LEU A 321 15.58 -10.30 13.38
C LEU A 321 15.31 -11.67 13.99
N TYR A 322 14.30 -12.37 13.47
CA TYR A 322 13.84 -13.67 13.99
C TYR A 322 14.47 -14.87 13.27
N LYS A 323 15.47 -14.63 12.40
CA LYS A 323 16.17 -15.66 11.62
C LYS A 323 15.22 -16.58 10.85
N VAL A 324 14.15 -16.02 10.29
CA VAL A 324 13.20 -16.76 9.46
C VAL A 324 13.83 -16.99 8.08
N PRO A 325 14.02 -18.24 7.63
CA PRO A 325 14.51 -18.51 6.29
C PRO A 325 13.56 -17.92 5.25
N THR A 326 14.09 -17.41 4.13
CA THR A 326 13.29 -16.82 3.04
C THR A 326 12.12 -17.71 2.60
N ARG A 327 12.36 -19.02 2.51
CA ARG A 327 11.35 -20.03 2.13
C ARG A 327 10.20 -20.16 3.14
N ASN A 328 10.37 -19.66 4.36
CA ASN A 328 9.38 -19.70 5.42
C ASN A 328 8.71 -18.34 5.67
N ILE A 329 9.00 -17.31 4.87
CA ILE A 329 8.35 -16.00 5.00
C ILE A 329 6.85 -16.09 4.76
N GLU A 330 6.40 -17.04 3.93
CA GLU A 330 4.96 -17.33 3.77
C GLU A 330 4.33 -17.78 5.09
N GLN A 331 5.01 -18.61 5.90
CA GLN A 331 4.51 -19.01 7.22
C GLN A 331 4.46 -17.84 8.22
N LEU A 332 5.37 -16.87 8.10
CA LEU A 332 5.29 -15.63 8.85
C LEU A 332 4.03 -14.86 8.45
N CYS A 333 3.83 -14.64 7.15
CA CYS A 333 2.66 -13.92 6.64
C CYS A 333 1.35 -14.62 6.99
N ASP A 334 1.30 -15.95 6.88
CA ASP A 334 0.19 -16.81 7.29
C ASP A 334 -0.15 -16.64 8.78
N ALA A 335 0.84 -16.70 9.67
CA ALA A 335 0.61 -16.51 11.10
C ALA A 335 0.06 -15.11 11.42
N LEU A 336 0.55 -14.08 10.73
CA LEU A 336 0.07 -12.71 10.89
C LEU A 336 -1.35 -12.52 10.36
N ASN A 337 -1.65 -13.06 9.18
CA ASN A 337 -2.98 -13.01 8.58
C ASN A 337 -4.00 -13.76 9.41
N TYR A 338 -3.62 -14.94 9.89
CA TYR A 338 -4.51 -15.74 10.71
C TYR A 338 -4.80 -15.07 12.06
N LEU A 339 -3.85 -14.31 12.62
CA LEU A 339 -4.12 -13.43 13.76
C LEU A 339 -5.02 -12.25 13.38
N ASP A 340 -4.81 -11.60 12.24
CA ASP A 340 -5.65 -10.50 11.73
C ASP A 340 -7.12 -10.94 11.58
N ASP A 341 -7.33 -12.10 10.96
CA ASP A 341 -8.65 -12.67 10.72
C ASP A 341 -9.38 -13.12 11.99
N ASN A 342 -8.64 -13.53 13.02
CA ASN A 342 -9.20 -14.20 14.21
C ASN A 342 -9.07 -13.38 15.50
N ALA A 343 -8.41 -12.23 15.50
CA ALA A 343 -8.23 -11.39 16.68
C ALA A 343 -8.66 -9.93 16.39
N MET A 344 -8.58 -9.06 17.39
CA MET A 344 -8.92 -7.64 17.23
C MET A 344 -7.72 -6.78 16.77
N SER A 345 -6.60 -7.42 16.43
CA SER A 345 -5.35 -6.79 15.99
C SER A 345 -5.21 -6.85 14.47
N LYS A 346 -4.63 -5.82 13.85
CA LYS A 346 -4.37 -5.81 12.40
C LYS A 346 -2.98 -6.32 12.05
N GLY A 347 -2.83 -6.97 10.89
CA GLY A 347 -1.54 -7.52 10.42
C GLY A 347 -0.43 -6.48 10.38
N GLY A 348 -0.72 -5.28 9.85
CA GLY A 348 0.24 -4.16 9.84
C GLY A 348 0.67 -3.69 11.23
N ASP A 349 -0.24 -3.69 12.22
CA ASP A 349 0.09 -3.34 13.60
C ASP A 349 0.96 -4.43 14.25
N ILE A 350 0.71 -5.71 13.95
CA ILE A 350 1.54 -6.82 14.44
C ILE A 350 2.95 -6.75 13.84
N ILE A 351 3.08 -6.41 12.54
CA ILE A 351 4.38 -6.18 11.89
C ILE A 351 5.16 -5.09 12.63
N ASN A 352 4.51 -3.96 12.93
CA ASN A 352 5.13 -2.85 13.67
C ASN A 352 5.62 -3.31 15.06
N VAL A 353 4.82 -4.09 15.78
CA VAL A 353 5.22 -4.67 17.07
C VAL A 353 6.43 -5.59 16.92
N LEU A 354 6.41 -6.51 15.96
CA LEU A 354 7.50 -7.46 15.73
C LEU A 354 8.83 -6.77 15.40
N GLN A 355 8.79 -5.73 14.56
CA GLN A 355 9.98 -4.94 14.22
C GLN A 355 10.59 -4.27 15.46
N ARG A 356 9.75 -3.77 16.38
CA ARG A 356 10.18 -3.13 17.63
C ARG A 356 10.63 -4.13 18.70
N MET A 357 10.22 -5.39 18.57
CA MET A 357 10.64 -6.49 19.45
C MET A 357 11.98 -7.12 19.05
N GLY A 358 12.74 -6.51 18.15
CA GLY A 358 14.04 -7.03 17.71
C GLY A 358 15.06 -7.27 18.83
N GLY A 359 14.97 -6.53 19.95
CA GLY A 359 15.86 -6.70 21.10
C GLY A 359 15.64 -7.98 21.93
N VAL A 360 14.55 -8.71 21.67
CA VAL A 360 14.18 -9.95 22.39
C VAL A 360 13.89 -11.12 21.44
N ALA A 361 14.20 -10.96 20.16
CA ALA A 361 13.96 -11.95 19.11
C ALA A 361 14.81 -13.23 19.26
N ASP A 362 15.89 -13.18 20.06
CA ASP A 362 16.69 -14.35 20.44
C ASP A 362 15.97 -15.25 21.46
N ARG A 363 14.98 -14.71 22.19
CA ARG A 363 14.22 -15.43 23.22
C ARG A 363 12.85 -15.90 22.76
N LEU A 364 12.22 -15.15 21.85
CA LEU A 364 10.91 -15.46 21.30
C LEU A 364 11.01 -15.65 19.80
N ASP A 365 10.59 -16.81 19.30
CA ASP A 365 10.34 -16.98 17.88
C ASP A 365 9.21 -16.06 17.40
N PHE A 366 9.17 -15.80 16.09
CA PHE A 366 8.23 -14.85 15.51
C PHE A 366 6.76 -15.20 15.80
N ARG A 367 6.40 -16.48 15.92
CA ARG A 367 5.01 -16.92 16.16
C ARG A 367 4.58 -16.55 17.57
N LYS A 368 5.46 -16.76 18.55
CA LYS A 368 5.22 -16.37 19.96
C LYS A 368 5.26 -14.87 20.14
N ALA A 369 6.18 -14.17 19.49
CA ALA A 369 6.24 -12.71 19.52
C ALA A 369 4.99 -12.08 18.88
N ALA A 370 4.54 -12.62 17.73
CA ALA A 370 3.33 -12.17 17.06
C ALA A 370 2.08 -12.37 17.92
N ALA A 371 1.95 -13.55 18.56
CA ALA A 371 0.85 -13.83 19.48
C ALA A 371 0.86 -12.92 20.70
N LEU A 372 2.03 -12.65 21.31
CA LEU A 372 2.13 -11.75 22.44
C LEU A 372 1.76 -10.31 22.05
N GLY A 373 2.31 -9.82 20.94
CA GLY A 373 2.01 -8.50 20.39
C GLY A 373 0.54 -8.33 20.01
N SER A 374 -0.01 -9.29 19.28
CA SER A 374 -1.44 -9.32 18.88
C SER A 374 -2.37 -9.40 20.08
N THR A 375 -1.96 -10.05 21.18
CA THR A 375 -2.74 -10.08 22.42
C THR A 375 -2.81 -8.69 23.03
N PHE A 376 -1.69 -7.98 23.16
CA PHE A 376 -1.69 -6.60 23.65
C PHE A 376 -2.51 -5.65 22.77
N LEU A 377 -2.37 -5.76 21.45
CA LEU A 377 -3.15 -4.99 20.49
C LEU A 377 -4.66 -5.27 20.65
N SER A 378 -5.04 -6.54 20.80
CA SER A 378 -6.43 -6.95 21.00
C SER A 378 -7.01 -6.45 22.33
N LEU A 379 -6.15 -6.26 23.35
CA LEU A 379 -6.50 -5.63 24.62
C LEU A 379 -6.53 -4.09 24.54
N GLY A 380 -6.35 -3.50 23.35
CA GLY A 380 -6.46 -2.07 23.09
C GLY A 380 -5.16 -1.27 23.27
N ALA A 381 -4.01 -1.93 23.40
CA ALA A 381 -2.73 -1.24 23.42
C ALA A 381 -2.38 -0.70 22.02
N ALA A 382 -1.71 0.46 21.96
CA ALA A 382 -1.08 0.92 20.72
C ALA A 382 0.16 0.05 20.39
N PRO A 383 0.58 -0.06 19.12
CA PRO A 383 1.74 -0.87 18.72
C PRO A 383 3.02 -0.57 19.51
N GLU A 384 3.32 0.70 19.80
CA GLU A 384 4.49 1.11 20.58
C GLU A 384 4.43 0.58 22.03
N ILE A 385 3.24 0.57 22.62
CA ILE A 385 3.00 0.10 24.00
C ILE A 385 3.08 -1.42 24.03
N ALA A 386 2.41 -2.09 23.10
CA ALA A 386 2.45 -3.55 22.96
C ALA A 386 3.90 -4.06 22.81
N ALA A 387 4.69 -3.42 21.95
CA ALA A 387 6.11 -3.76 21.78
C ALA A 387 6.93 -3.49 23.05
N SER A 388 6.73 -2.34 23.69
CA SER A 388 7.49 -1.97 24.89
C SER A 388 7.19 -2.88 26.07
N ALA A 389 5.91 -3.19 26.30
CA ALA A 389 5.47 -4.13 27.34
C ALA A 389 6.01 -5.55 27.07
N SER A 390 5.94 -6.02 25.82
CA SER A 390 6.49 -7.32 25.43
C SER A 390 8.01 -7.40 25.63
N ASN A 391 8.74 -6.37 25.20
CA ASN A 391 10.18 -6.25 25.42
C ASN A 391 10.52 -6.24 26.92
N ALA A 392 9.79 -5.47 27.73
CA ALA A 392 9.98 -5.43 29.18
C ALA A 392 9.73 -6.81 29.81
N MET A 393 8.66 -7.49 29.42
CA MET A 393 8.35 -8.83 29.96
C MET A 393 9.48 -9.83 29.74
N VAL A 394 9.99 -9.88 28.51
CA VAL A 394 11.09 -10.79 28.19
C VAL A 394 12.37 -10.33 28.89
N ARG A 395 12.70 -9.04 28.82
CA ARG A 395 13.94 -8.49 29.38
C ARG A 395 14.00 -8.67 30.89
N GLU A 396 13.02 -8.16 31.65
CA GLU A 396 13.06 -8.13 33.11
C GLU A 396 13.20 -9.54 33.71
N LEU A 397 12.54 -10.54 33.10
CA LEU A 397 12.67 -11.94 33.50
C LEU A 397 13.98 -12.59 33.02
N SER A 398 14.52 -12.15 31.89
CA SER A 398 15.78 -12.68 31.32
C SER A 398 17.04 -12.22 32.05
N ILE A 399 16.93 -11.24 32.94
CA ILE A 399 18.02 -10.76 33.81
C ILE A 399 17.60 -10.77 35.29
N ALA A 400 16.73 -11.72 35.66
CA ALA A 400 16.04 -11.76 36.95
C ALA A 400 17.00 -11.73 38.17
N THR A 401 18.22 -12.24 38.06
CA THR A 401 19.23 -12.22 39.14
C THR A 401 19.90 -10.87 39.34
N MET A 402 19.84 -9.98 38.36
CA MET A 402 20.43 -8.64 38.39
C MET A 402 19.43 -7.54 38.74
N GLN A 403 18.20 -7.92 39.07
CA GLN A 403 17.09 -6.99 39.27
C GLN A 403 17.11 -6.27 40.63
N SER A 404 16.25 -5.26 40.75
CA SER A 404 16.12 -4.48 41.99
C SER A 404 15.57 -5.30 43.17
N LYS A 405 15.81 -4.85 44.41
CA LYS A 405 15.23 -5.47 45.63
C LYS A 405 13.70 -5.65 45.53
N ARG A 406 13.01 -4.68 44.94
CA ARG A 406 11.55 -4.74 44.72
C ARG A 406 11.15 -5.90 43.81
N PHE A 407 11.95 -6.21 42.79
CA PHE A 407 11.71 -7.37 41.94
C PHE A 407 11.84 -8.68 42.72
N PHE A 408 12.89 -8.80 43.55
CA PHE A 408 13.06 -9.96 44.44
C PHE A 408 11.89 -10.12 45.41
N GLU A 409 11.36 -9.01 45.97
CA GLU A 409 10.13 -9.04 46.77
C GLU A 409 8.92 -9.56 45.97
N GLY A 410 8.76 -9.11 44.72
CA GLY A 410 7.73 -9.61 43.81
C GLY A 410 7.87 -11.10 43.52
N MET A 411 9.10 -11.58 43.27
CA MET A 411 9.38 -13.01 43.05
C MET A 411 9.11 -13.84 44.30
N ASN A 412 9.48 -13.35 45.49
CA ASN A 412 9.16 -13.98 46.77
C ASN A 412 7.66 -14.06 47.01
N LEU A 413 6.92 -12.99 46.68
CA LEU A 413 5.45 -12.96 46.76
C LEU A 413 4.81 -14.04 45.86
N LEU A 414 5.39 -14.28 44.69
CA LEU A 414 4.96 -15.34 43.76
C LEU A 414 5.54 -16.72 44.07
N GLN A 415 6.43 -16.83 45.07
CA GLN A 415 7.20 -18.03 45.41
C GLN A 415 7.99 -18.57 44.21
N LEU A 416 8.65 -17.67 43.47
CA LEU A 416 9.48 -17.98 42.32
C LEU A 416 10.95 -17.69 42.62
N ASN A 417 11.85 -18.56 42.15
CA ASN A 417 13.29 -18.35 42.28
C ASN A 417 13.83 -17.55 41.07
N PRO A 418 14.40 -16.35 41.26
CA PRO A 418 14.92 -15.52 40.17
C PRO A 418 15.98 -16.22 39.31
N ALA A 419 16.89 -16.99 39.91
CA ALA A 419 17.93 -17.71 39.18
C ALA A 419 17.35 -18.81 38.28
N GLU A 420 16.26 -19.45 38.71
CA GLU A 420 15.56 -20.43 37.91
C GLU A 420 14.78 -19.77 36.77
N ILE A 421 14.09 -18.66 37.04
CA ILE A 421 13.39 -17.86 36.02
C ILE A 421 14.36 -17.42 34.93
N GLU A 422 15.50 -16.84 35.31
CA GLU A 422 16.51 -16.39 34.36
C GLU A 422 17.00 -17.54 33.45
N LYS A 423 17.29 -18.70 34.05
CA LYS A 423 17.69 -19.90 33.31
C LYS A 423 16.57 -20.38 32.37
N GLN A 424 15.33 -20.44 32.83
CA GLN A 424 14.19 -20.89 32.02
C GLN A 424 13.89 -19.92 30.85
N MET A 425 14.13 -18.61 31.02
CA MET A 425 13.98 -17.63 29.94
C MET A 425 14.92 -17.85 28.76
N THR A 426 15.98 -18.65 28.90
CA THR A 426 16.87 -19.01 27.78
C THR A 426 16.38 -20.22 26.98
N THR A 427 15.50 -21.05 27.57
CA THR A 427 15.05 -22.32 26.98
C THR A 427 13.57 -22.27 26.58
N ASP A 428 12.73 -21.62 27.38
CA ASP A 428 11.29 -21.49 27.16
C ASP A 428 10.78 -20.14 27.70
N ALA A 429 11.13 -19.04 27.02
CA ALA A 429 10.76 -17.70 27.44
C ALA A 429 9.24 -17.52 27.57
N MET A 430 8.46 -17.94 26.55
CA MET A 430 7.01 -17.75 26.55
C MET A 430 6.30 -18.61 27.59
N GLY A 431 6.71 -19.87 27.78
CA GLY A 431 6.15 -20.69 28.84
C GLY A 431 6.52 -20.17 30.23
N THR A 432 7.74 -19.61 30.39
CA THR A 432 8.15 -18.95 31.65
C THR A 432 7.30 -17.72 31.95
N ILE A 433 7.08 -16.85 30.95
CA ILE A 433 6.19 -15.69 31.07
C ILE A 433 4.78 -16.14 31.49
N GLN A 434 4.21 -17.16 30.82
CA GLN A 434 2.90 -17.70 31.19
C GLN A 434 2.87 -18.19 32.64
N ARG A 435 3.89 -18.95 33.10
CA ARG A 435 3.98 -19.41 34.50
C ARG A 435 4.02 -18.26 35.50
N VAL A 436 4.73 -17.17 35.21
CA VAL A 436 4.74 -15.97 36.06
C VAL A 436 3.35 -15.35 36.13
N LEU A 437 2.66 -15.19 34.99
CA LEU A 437 1.31 -14.64 34.92
C LEU A 437 0.28 -15.53 35.64
N GLU A 438 0.41 -16.85 35.56
CA GLU A 438 -0.42 -17.82 36.29
C GLU A 438 -0.25 -17.68 37.81
N LYS A 439 0.99 -17.57 38.28
CA LYS A 439 1.28 -17.33 39.70
C LYS A 439 0.65 -16.03 40.19
N VAL A 440 0.65 -14.99 39.37
CA VAL A 440 -0.02 -13.72 39.67
C VAL A 440 -1.53 -13.91 39.76
N ASN A 441 -2.14 -14.65 38.83
CA ASN A 441 -3.58 -14.92 38.86
C ASN A 441 -4.03 -15.73 40.09
N ASN A 442 -3.13 -16.52 40.68
CA ASN A 442 -3.40 -17.23 41.94
C ASN A 442 -3.38 -16.32 43.18
N LEU A 443 -2.93 -15.07 43.06
CA LEU A 443 -3.03 -14.07 44.12
C LEU A 443 -4.46 -13.46 44.19
N PRO A 444 -4.85 -12.97 45.38
CA PRO A 444 -6.01 -12.09 45.54
C PRO A 444 -5.97 -10.90 44.55
N GLN A 445 -7.13 -10.52 44.01
CA GLN A 445 -7.24 -9.53 42.93
C GLN A 445 -6.59 -8.17 43.27
N ASP A 446 -6.70 -7.74 44.52
CA ASP A 446 -6.10 -6.52 45.07
C ASP A 446 -4.56 -6.56 45.10
N LYS A 447 -3.95 -7.76 45.09
CA LYS A 447 -2.50 -7.95 45.11
C LYS A 447 -1.87 -8.13 43.73
N ARG A 448 -2.66 -8.46 42.70
CA ARG A 448 -2.15 -8.76 41.35
C ARG A 448 -1.39 -7.58 40.74
N LEU A 449 -2.00 -6.40 40.71
CA LEU A 449 -1.36 -5.19 40.18
C LEU A 449 -0.07 -4.84 40.95
N SER A 450 -0.08 -5.04 42.28
CA SER A 450 1.09 -4.81 43.12
C SER A 450 2.23 -5.76 42.72
N ALA A 451 1.96 -7.06 42.60
CA ALA A 451 2.94 -8.06 42.14
C ALA A 451 3.51 -7.70 40.76
N MET A 452 2.65 -7.32 39.81
CA MET A 452 3.09 -6.93 38.46
C MET A 452 3.91 -5.65 38.45
N THR A 453 3.55 -4.67 39.28
CA THR A 453 4.33 -3.43 39.44
C THR A 453 5.69 -3.70 40.08
N MET A 454 5.77 -4.65 41.01
CA MET A 454 7.02 -5.07 41.63
C MET A 454 7.99 -5.66 40.61
N ILE A 455 7.48 -6.55 39.75
CA ILE A 455 8.26 -7.31 38.75
C ILE A 455 8.55 -6.49 37.49
N PHE A 456 7.56 -5.83 36.90
CA PHE A 456 7.68 -5.17 35.58
C PHE A 456 7.78 -3.65 35.65
N GLY A 457 7.80 -3.05 36.84
CA GLY A 457 7.88 -1.60 36.95
C GLY A 457 6.54 -0.89 36.98
N LYS A 458 6.59 0.41 37.28
CA LYS A 458 5.42 1.28 37.21
C LYS A 458 5.01 1.57 35.77
N GLU A 459 5.93 1.44 34.84
CA GLU A 459 5.73 1.74 33.42
C GLU A 459 5.03 0.61 32.67
N PHE A 460 5.28 -0.65 33.05
CA PHE A 460 4.75 -1.82 32.34
C PHE A 460 3.93 -2.76 33.23
N GLY A 461 3.85 -2.48 34.54
CA GLY A 461 3.14 -3.31 35.50
C GLY A 461 1.63 -3.35 35.29
N ASP A 462 1.03 -2.26 34.78
CA ASP A 462 -0.39 -2.23 34.44
C ASP A 462 -0.67 -3.05 33.18
N ASP A 463 0.14 -2.93 32.14
CA ASP A 463 0.03 -3.75 30.92
C ASP A 463 0.24 -5.22 31.22
N ALA A 464 1.22 -5.52 32.07
CA ALA A 464 1.47 -6.88 32.49
C ALA A 464 0.32 -7.44 33.35
N ALA A 465 -0.30 -6.62 34.21
CA ALA A 465 -1.52 -7.00 34.91
C ALA A 465 -2.72 -7.21 33.97
N LYS A 466 -2.88 -6.39 32.92
CA LYS A 466 -3.90 -6.60 31.87
C LYS A 466 -3.68 -7.94 31.18
N LEU A 467 -2.44 -8.26 30.81
CA LEU A 467 -2.11 -9.54 30.18
C LEU A 467 -2.37 -10.72 31.13
N ALA A 468 -1.98 -10.61 32.40
CA ALA A 468 -2.26 -11.66 33.39
C ALA A 468 -3.76 -11.93 33.51
N ASN A 469 -4.58 -10.89 33.63
CA ASN A 469 -6.04 -11.02 33.70
C ASN A 469 -6.66 -11.61 32.42
N ASN A 470 -5.96 -11.54 31.29
CA ASN A 470 -6.39 -12.06 29.99
C ASN A 470 -5.46 -13.18 29.49
N LEU A 471 -4.84 -13.93 30.40
CA LEU A 471 -3.98 -15.06 30.05
C LEU A 471 -4.64 -16.09 29.12
N PRO A 472 -5.96 -16.40 29.23
CA PRO A 472 -6.63 -17.28 28.27
C PRO A 472 -6.58 -16.76 26.82
N GLU A 473 -6.61 -15.43 26.62
CA GLU A 473 -6.49 -14.84 25.28
C GLU A 473 -5.07 -15.00 24.74
N LEU A 474 -4.03 -14.79 25.56
CA LEU A 474 -2.65 -15.08 25.16
C LEU A 474 -2.49 -16.55 24.74
N GLN A 475 -3.02 -17.47 25.54
CA GLN A 475 -2.99 -18.91 25.24
C GLN A 475 -3.73 -19.24 23.95
N ARG A 476 -4.88 -18.59 23.71
CA ARG A 476 -5.64 -18.72 22.47
C ARG A 476 -4.82 -18.24 21.27
N GLN A 477 -4.20 -17.07 21.35
CA GLN A 477 -3.39 -16.54 20.25
C GLN A 477 -2.13 -17.35 19.97
N LEU A 478 -1.49 -17.87 21.02
CA LEU A 478 -0.38 -18.82 20.85
C LEU A 478 -0.83 -20.10 20.12
N LYS A 479 -2.07 -20.57 20.33
CA LYS A 479 -2.64 -21.69 19.56
C LYS A 479 -2.93 -21.30 18.11
N LEU A 480 -3.40 -20.07 17.86
CA LEU A 480 -3.64 -19.57 16.50
C LEU A 480 -2.34 -19.53 15.67
N THR A 481 -1.23 -19.08 16.27
CA THR A 481 0.05 -18.98 15.55
C THR A 481 0.82 -20.30 15.48
N SER A 482 0.61 -21.24 16.41
CA SER A 482 1.26 -22.56 16.39
C SER A 482 0.49 -23.63 15.61
N GLY A 483 -0.81 -23.46 15.43
CA GLY A 483 -1.67 -24.41 14.72
C GLY A 483 -1.39 -24.45 13.21
N SER A 484 -1.77 -25.56 12.57
CA SER A 484 -1.73 -25.70 11.11
C SER A 484 -2.81 -24.89 10.40
N GLY A 485 -3.78 -24.32 11.14
CA GLY A 485 -4.88 -23.53 10.59
C GLY A 485 -4.44 -22.21 9.93
N ALA A 486 -3.27 -21.68 10.34
CA ALA A 486 -2.68 -20.51 9.68
C ALA A 486 -2.11 -20.85 8.30
N ASN A 487 -1.66 -22.09 8.07
CA ASN A 487 -0.95 -22.45 6.84
C ASN A 487 -1.82 -22.22 5.60
N GLY A 488 -1.33 -21.42 4.67
CA GLY A 488 -2.02 -21.07 3.43
C GLY A 488 -3.16 -20.06 3.61
N SER A 489 -3.33 -19.43 4.79
CA SER A 489 -4.35 -18.40 4.97
C SER A 489 -4.09 -17.21 4.04
N MET A 490 -2.81 -16.83 3.86
CA MET A 490 -2.41 -15.74 2.96
C MET A 490 -2.71 -16.09 1.49
N GLN A 491 -2.46 -17.34 1.09
CA GLN A 491 -2.77 -17.80 -0.26
C GLN A 491 -4.29 -17.80 -0.51
N LYS A 492 -5.07 -18.29 0.46
CA LYS A 492 -6.53 -18.32 0.38
C LYS A 492 -7.11 -16.91 0.23
N GLU A 493 -6.62 -15.95 1.01
CA GLU A 493 -7.06 -14.56 0.90
C GLU A 493 -6.67 -13.92 -0.43
N SER A 494 -5.46 -14.20 -0.91
CA SER A 494 -5.02 -13.78 -2.24
C SER A 494 -5.93 -14.33 -3.35
N ASP A 495 -6.31 -15.61 -3.27
CA ASP A 495 -7.20 -16.25 -4.24
C ASP A 495 -8.60 -15.62 -4.23
N ILE A 496 -9.14 -15.34 -3.04
CA ILE A 496 -10.43 -14.63 -2.88
C ILE A 496 -10.36 -13.23 -3.50
N ASN A 497 -9.29 -12.47 -3.23
CA ASN A 497 -9.12 -11.14 -3.80
C ASN A 497 -9.00 -11.20 -5.33
N LYS A 498 -8.21 -12.14 -5.84
CA LYS A 498 -7.97 -12.34 -7.27
C LYS A 498 -9.24 -12.69 -8.05
N ASP A 499 -10.21 -13.35 -7.42
CA ASP A 499 -11.52 -13.65 -8.03
C ASP A 499 -12.38 -12.38 -8.26
N SER A 500 -12.04 -11.25 -7.64
CA SER A 500 -12.78 -10.00 -7.81
C SER A 500 -12.59 -9.36 -9.20
N LEU A 501 -13.64 -8.71 -9.71
CA LEU A 501 -13.57 -7.97 -10.99
C LEU A 501 -12.50 -6.87 -10.97
N SER A 502 -12.32 -6.20 -9.83
CA SER A 502 -11.28 -5.18 -9.63
C SER A 502 -9.89 -5.78 -9.80
N ALA A 503 -9.63 -6.95 -9.21
CA ALA A 503 -8.35 -7.64 -9.36
C ALA A 503 -8.11 -8.10 -10.80
N GLN A 504 -9.12 -8.71 -11.44
CA GLN A 504 -9.03 -9.11 -12.84
C GLN A 504 -8.74 -7.92 -13.77
N TRP A 505 -9.34 -6.75 -13.49
CA TRP A 505 -9.03 -5.52 -14.22
C TRP A 505 -7.59 -5.05 -14.02
N LEU A 506 -7.06 -5.14 -12.80
CA LEU A 506 -5.65 -4.85 -12.53
C LEU A 506 -4.74 -5.78 -13.32
N LEU A 507 -5.00 -7.10 -13.34
CA LEU A 507 -4.20 -8.06 -14.11
C LEU A 507 -4.21 -7.75 -15.63
N VAL A 508 -5.37 -7.40 -16.19
CA VAL A 508 -5.47 -6.97 -17.60
C VAL A 508 -4.69 -5.67 -17.85
N LYS A 509 -4.81 -4.69 -16.95
CA LYS A 509 -4.04 -3.44 -17.01
C LYS A 509 -2.54 -3.73 -16.98
N THR A 510 -2.10 -4.64 -16.11
CA THR A 510 -0.69 -5.06 -15.98
C THR A 510 -0.20 -5.74 -17.25
N GLY A 511 -0.93 -6.71 -17.80
CA GLY A 511 -0.57 -7.36 -19.07
C GLY A 511 -0.46 -6.35 -20.23
N ALA A 512 -1.39 -5.38 -20.30
CA ALA A 512 -1.31 -4.31 -21.29
C ALA A 512 -0.08 -3.40 -21.07
N GLN A 513 0.20 -3.00 -19.83
CA GLN A 513 1.38 -2.21 -19.48
C GLN A 513 2.68 -2.94 -19.80
N ASN A 514 2.75 -4.25 -19.56
CA ASN A 514 3.89 -5.11 -19.87
C ASN A 514 4.10 -5.23 -21.39
N ALA A 515 3.03 -5.38 -22.17
CA ALA A 515 3.10 -5.36 -23.63
C ALA A 515 3.60 -4.01 -24.15
N PHE A 516 3.07 -2.89 -23.63
CA PHE A 516 3.53 -1.54 -23.99
C PHE A 516 4.98 -1.28 -23.56
N SER A 517 5.38 -1.76 -22.38
CA SER A 517 6.75 -1.66 -21.88
C SER A 517 7.71 -2.42 -22.80
N SER A 518 7.36 -3.64 -23.20
CA SER A 518 8.19 -4.43 -24.12
C SER A 518 8.28 -3.83 -25.52
N LEU A 519 7.21 -3.18 -26.01
CA LEU A 519 7.28 -2.37 -27.23
C LEU A 519 8.20 -1.16 -27.06
N GLY A 520 8.07 -0.41 -25.96
CA GLY A 520 8.90 0.75 -25.65
C GLY A 520 10.39 0.39 -25.52
N GLU A 521 10.70 -0.81 -25.03
CA GLU A 521 12.06 -1.34 -24.93
C GLU A 521 12.75 -1.43 -26.30
N THR A 522 12.03 -1.89 -27.33
CA THR A 522 12.55 -1.92 -28.71
C THR A 522 12.84 -0.53 -29.27
N LEU A 523 12.15 0.49 -28.76
CA LEU A 523 12.31 1.89 -29.17
C LEU A 523 13.38 2.63 -28.36
N ARG A 524 13.91 2.01 -27.30
CA ARG A 524 14.85 2.64 -26.37
C ARG A 524 16.05 3.24 -27.07
N GLN A 525 16.77 2.44 -27.87
CA GLN A 525 18.00 2.90 -28.52
C GLN A 525 17.75 4.06 -29.50
N PRO A 526 16.78 3.95 -30.44
CA PRO A 526 16.38 5.10 -31.27
C PRO A 526 16.03 6.36 -30.48
N LEU A 527 15.32 6.23 -29.36
CA LEU A 527 14.95 7.38 -28.52
C LEU A 527 16.15 7.98 -27.79
N MET A 528 17.07 7.15 -27.30
CA MET A 528 18.31 7.61 -26.67
C MET A 528 19.18 8.39 -27.66
N ASP A 529 19.25 7.95 -28.91
CA ASP A 529 19.99 8.63 -29.97
C ASP A 529 19.36 9.99 -30.31
N ILE A 530 18.02 10.05 -30.42
CA ILE A 530 17.27 11.30 -30.61
C ILE A 530 17.48 12.24 -29.43
N MET A 531 17.35 11.75 -28.18
CA MET A 531 17.59 12.54 -26.98
C MET A 531 19.04 13.04 -26.93
N GLY A 532 20.02 12.24 -27.36
CA GLY A 532 21.41 12.66 -27.50
C GLY A 532 21.61 13.75 -28.54
N MET A 533 20.90 13.71 -29.67
CA MET A 533 20.87 14.78 -30.65
C MET A 533 20.25 16.06 -30.08
N VAL A 534 19.08 15.95 -29.44
CA VAL A 534 18.40 17.09 -28.80
C VAL A 534 19.29 17.73 -27.74
N LYS A 535 19.92 16.94 -26.85
CA LYS A 535 20.87 17.44 -25.84
C LYS A 535 22.05 18.18 -26.45
N ARG A 536 22.57 17.73 -27.59
CA ARG A 536 23.65 18.43 -28.32
C ARG A 536 23.17 19.76 -28.89
N VAL A 537 21.97 19.79 -29.49
CA VAL A 537 21.37 21.01 -30.05
C VAL A 537 21.05 22.02 -28.95
N THR A 538 20.37 21.60 -27.88
CA THR A 538 20.04 22.48 -26.74
C THR A 538 21.29 22.93 -26.00
N GLY A 539 22.31 22.07 -25.88
CA GLY A 539 23.61 22.43 -25.35
C GLY A 539 24.35 23.45 -26.21
N ALA A 540 24.28 23.33 -27.54
CA ALA A 540 24.84 24.31 -28.48
C ALA A 540 24.08 25.64 -28.42
N LEU A 541 22.74 25.60 -28.36
CA LEU A 541 21.90 26.78 -28.20
C LEU A 541 22.19 27.49 -26.87
N ARG A 542 22.29 26.75 -25.76
CA ARG A 542 22.67 27.29 -24.45
C ARG A 542 24.02 27.99 -24.53
N ARG A 543 25.05 27.34 -25.08
CA ARG A 543 26.39 27.95 -25.24
C ARG A 543 26.34 29.20 -26.10
N TRP A 544 25.56 29.19 -27.18
CA TRP A 544 25.38 30.35 -28.03
C TRP A 544 24.71 31.51 -27.29
N VAL A 545 23.66 31.25 -26.50
CA VAL A 545 22.98 32.24 -25.65
C VAL A 545 23.94 32.80 -24.58
N GLU A 546 24.71 31.94 -23.92
CA GLU A 546 25.73 32.35 -22.93
C GLU A 546 26.82 33.23 -23.54
N GLN A 547 27.21 32.96 -24.79
CA GLN A 547 28.24 33.72 -25.51
C GLN A 547 27.70 35.00 -26.17
N ASN A 548 26.38 35.09 -26.42
CA ASN A 548 25.75 36.19 -27.13
C ASN A 548 24.52 36.75 -26.39
N PRO A 549 24.66 37.21 -25.12
CA PRO A 549 23.53 37.56 -24.27
C PRO A 549 22.70 38.75 -24.80
N VAL A 550 23.34 39.73 -25.45
CA VAL A 550 22.65 40.91 -26.04
C VAL A 550 21.80 40.52 -27.25
N LEU A 551 22.32 39.64 -28.11
CA LEU A 551 21.58 39.13 -29.29
C LEU A 551 20.47 38.16 -28.90
N ALA A 552 20.73 37.30 -27.91
CA ALA A 552 19.70 36.41 -27.37
C ALA A 552 18.55 37.17 -26.71
N GLY A 553 18.86 38.26 -25.98
CA GLY A 553 17.87 39.13 -25.36
C GLY A 553 17.09 40.03 -26.33
N THR A 554 17.52 40.15 -27.59
CA THR A 554 16.80 40.87 -28.65
C THR A 554 16.00 39.95 -29.58
N LEU A 555 16.29 38.64 -29.57
CA LEU A 555 15.60 37.61 -30.38
C LEU A 555 14.50 36.86 -29.60
N MET A 556 14.53 36.90 -28.26
CA MET A 556 13.38 36.53 -27.42
C MET A 556 12.45 37.72 -27.26
#